data_AF-B8RJ97-F1
#
_entry.id   AF-B8RJ97-F1
#
_cell.length_a   1.000
_cell.length_b   1.000
_cell.length_c   1.000
_cell.angle_alpha   90.00
_cell.angle_beta   90.00
_cell.angle_gamma   90.00
#
_symmetry.space_group_name_H-M   'P 1'
#
loop_
_entity.id
_entity.type
_entity.pdbx_description
1 polymer ?
#
loop_
_entity_poly.entity_id
_entity_poly.type
_entity_poly.pdbx_seq_one_letter_code
_entity_poly.pdbx_strand_id
1 'polypeptide(L)'
;QILTKPRLQELVREIDPTEQLDEEVEELLLQIADDFVENTVNAACLLAKHRKVAKVEVRDVQLHLERNWNMWIPGFGTDELRPYKRATVTEAHKQRLALIRKAIKKY
;
A
#
# COMPACT_ATOMS: atom_id res chain seq x y z
N GLN A 1 -20.97 -5.01 6.19
CA GLN A 1 -20.42 -3.74 6.68
C GLN A 1 -19.53 -3.98 7.87
N ILE A 2 -18.23 -3.76 7.65
CA ILE A 2 -17.18 -3.92 8.65
C ILE A 2 -17.09 -2.66 9.53
N LEU A 3 -17.45 -1.51 8.97
CA LEU A 3 -17.64 -0.24 9.66
C LEU A 3 -19.13 0.08 9.80
N THR A 4 -19.56 0.61 10.95
CA THR A 4 -20.96 1.01 11.19
C THR A 4 -21.10 2.54 11.13
N LYS A 5 -22.29 3.04 10.74
CA LYS A 5 -22.60 4.49 10.72
C LYS A 5 -22.20 5.20 12.04
N PRO A 6 -22.52 4.68 13.24
CA PRO A 6 -22.10 5.31 14.50
C PRO A 6 -20.57 5.42 14.66
N ARG A 7 -19.82 4.39 14.25
CA ARG A 7 -18.34 4.43 14.33
C ARG A 7 -17.73 5.38 13.33
N LEU A 8 -18.32 5.52 12.14
CA LEU A 8 -17.90 6.54 11.18
C LEU A 8 -18.11 7.95 11.75
N GLN A 9 -19.25 8.21 12.39
CA GLN A 9 -19.54 9.50 13.01
C GLN A 9 -18.60 9.81 14.18
N GLU A 10 -18.24 8.82 14.99
CA GLU A 10 -17.20 8.97 16.02
C GLU A 10 -15.85 9.33 15.40
N LEU A 11 -15.43 8.66 14.33
CA LEU A 11 -14.19 8.94 13.62
C LEU A 11 -14.16 10.36 13.02
N VAL A 12 -15.27 10.81 12.43
CA VAL A 12 -15.39 12.20 11.92
C VAL A 12 -15.18 13.19 13.05
N ARG A 13 -15.81 12.98 14.22
CA ARG A 13 -15.68 13.88 15.38
C ARG A 13 -14.27 13.90 15.98
N GLU A 14 -13.53 12.80 15.90
CA GLU A 14 -12.13 12.74 16.30
C GLU A 14 -11.22 13.60 15.39
N ILE A 15 -11.58 13.74 14.11
CA ILE A 15 -10.85 14.55 13.13
C ILE A 15 -11.29 16.02 13.22
N ASP A 16 -12.60 16.26 13.16
CA ASP A 16 -13.22 17.57 13.29
C ASP A 16 -14.56 17.44 14.04
N PRO A 17 -14.67 17.98 15.28
CA PRO A 17 -15.88 17.88 16.08
C PRO A 17 -17.04 18.75 15.56
N THR A 18 -16.77 19.66 14.61
CA THR A 18 -17.77 20.60 14.06
C THR A 18 -18.38 20.12 12.76
N GLU A 19 -17.73 19.18 12.08
CA GLU A 19 -18.17 18.64 10.79
C GLU A 19 -19.34 17.65 10.97
N GLN A 20 -20.34 17.75 10.10
CA GLN A 20 -21.45 16.79 10.00
C GLN A 20 -21.55 16.33 8.56
N LEU A 21 -21.41 15.02 8.34
CA LEU A 21 -21.53 14.44 7.01
C LEU A 21 -23.00 14.29 6.62
N ASP A 22 -23.29 14.57 5.36
CA ASP A 22 -24.57 14.20 4.75
C ASP A 22 -24.70 12.67 4.62
N GLU A 23 -25.93 12.17 4.67
CA GLU A 23 -26.21 10.72 4.64
C GLU A 23 -25.62 10.03 3.39
N GLU A 24 -25.70 10.66 2.22
CA GLU A 24 -25.13 10.13 0.98
C GLU A 24 -23.60 10.00 1.04
N VAL A 25 -22.94 10.94 1.74
CA VAL A 25 -21.48 10.92 1.93
C VAL A 25 -21.08 9.83 2.92
N GLU A 26 -21.84 9.65 3.99
CA GLU A 26 -21.62 8.54 4.93
C GLU A 26 -21.72 7.19 4.22
N GLU A 27 -22.73 6.99 3.38
CA GLU A 27 -22.91 5.74 2.64
C GLU A 27 -21.78 5.48 1.65
N LEU A 28 -21.32 6.51 0.95
CA LEU A 28 -20.17 6.42 0.06
C LEU A 28 -18.89 6.04 0.82
N LEU A 29 -18.62 6.68 1.96
CA LEU A 29 -17.44 6.36 2.77
C LEU A 29 -17.48 4.94 3.34
N LEU A 30 -18.66 4.47 3.75
CA LEU A 30 -18.86 3.09 4.20
C LEU A 30 -18.59 2.09 3.06
N GLN A 31 -19.06 2.38 1.84
CA GLN A 31 -18.78 1.54 0.69
C GLN A 31 -17.27 1.51 0.37
N ILE A 32 -16.61 2.66 0.38
CA ILE A 32 -15.16 2.75 0.16
C ILE A 32 -14.41 1.94 1.22
N ALA A 33 -14.85 1.97 2.48
CA ALA A 33 -14.24 1.20 3.55
C ALA A 33 -14.40 -0.32 3.34
N ASP A 34 -15.60 -0.78 2.97
CA ASP A 34 -15.84 -2.20 2.68
C ASP A 34 -15.01 -2.66 1.46
N ASP A 35 -14.97 -1.87 0.38
CA ASP A 35 -14.15 -2.15 -0.82
C ASP A 35 -12.64 -2.16 -0.50
N PHE A 36 -12.18 -1.25 0.35
CA PHE A 36 -10.80 -1.22 0.81
C PHE A 36 -10.40 -2.49 1.55
N VAL A 37 -11.26 -2.98 2.45
CA VAL A 37 -10.98 -4.21 3.20
C VAL A 37 -10.99 -5.42 2.28
N GLU A 38 -11.96 -5.53 1.37
CA GLU A 38 -12.01 -6.64 0.41
C GLU A 38 -10.77 -6.68 -0.47
N ASN A 39 -10.36 -5.53 -1.03
CA ASN A 39 -9.15 -5.43 -1.84
C ASN A 39 -7.89 -5.78 -1.06
N THR A 40 -7.78 -5.29 0.17
CA THR A 40 -6.63 -5.55 1.05
C THR A 40 -6.54 -7.04 1.43
N VAL A 41 -7.66 -7.67 1.78
CA VAL A 41 -7.70 -9.10 2.14
C VAL A 41 -7.38 -9.96 0.92
N ASN A 42 -7.93 -9.65 -0.26
CA ASN A 42 -7.63 -10.37 -1.49
C ASN A 42 -6.14 -10.28 -1.84
N ALA A 43 -5.54 -9.09 -1.75
CA ALA A 43 -4.10 -8.91 -1.96
C ALA A 43 -3.27 -9.70 -0.94
N ALA A 44 -3.64 -9.68 0.34
CA ALA A 44 -2.95 -10.43 1.39
C ALA A 44 -3.04 -11.95 1.15
N CYS A 45 -4.20 -12.47 0.74
CA CYS A 45 -4.37 -13.87 0.35
C CYS A 45 -3.48 -14.26 -0.83
N LEU A 46 -3.37 -13.41 -1.85
CA LEU A 46 -2.48 -13.62 -3.00
C LEU A 46 -1.00 -13.63 -2.58
N LEU A 47 -0.60 -12.75 -1.66
CA LEU A 47 0.76 -12.71 -1.10
C LEU A 47 1.09 -13.96 -0.27
N ALA A 48 0.16 -14.41 0.58
CA ALA A 48 0.30 -15.65 1.32
C ALA A 48 0.48 -16.86 0.38
N LYS A 49 -0.36 -16.94 -0.66
CA LYS A 49 -0.28 -17.96 -1.71
C LYS A 49 1.05 -17.91 -2.47
N HIS A 50 1.55 -16.71 -2.78
CA HIS A 50 2.85 -16.53 -3.44
C HIS A 50 4.01 -17.08 -2.58
N ARG A 51 3.93 -16.97 -1.25
CA ARG A 51 4.90 -17.56 -0.32
C ARG A 51 4.69 -19.06 -0.09
N LYS A 52 3.70 -19.68 -0.75
CA LYS A 52 3.33 -21.10 -0.63
C LYS A 52 2.86 -21.48 0.78
N VAL A 53 2.25 -20.54 1.51
CA VAL A 53 1.63 -20.80 2.80
C VAL A 53 0.11 -20.78 2.66
N ALA A 54 -0.58 -21.62 3.44
CA ALA A 54 -2.05 -21.72 3.44
C ALA A 54 -2.72 -20.72 4.40
N LYS A 55 -1.94 -19.98 5.20
CA LYS A 55 -2.42 -19.05 6.21
C LYS A 55 -1.93 -17.65 5.88
N VAL A 56 -2.84 -16.68 5.90
CA VAL A 56 -2.52 -15.26 5.81
C VAL A 56 -1.85 -14.83 7.11
N GLU A 57 -0.73 -14.12 6.99
CA GLU A 57 0.01 -13.58 8.11
C GLU A 57 0.02 -12.06 8.05
N VAL A 58 0.31 -11.42 9.18
CA VAL A 58 0.33 -9.95 9.31
C VAL A 58 1.25 -9.29 8.26
N ARG A 59 2.37 -9.91 7.93
CA ARG A 59 3.31 -9.44 6.91
C ARG A 59 2.69 -9.31 5.50
N ASP A 60 1.67 -10.09 5.18
CA ASP A 60 1.02 -10.03 3.87
C ASP A 60 0.17 -8.77 3.74
N VAL A 61 -0.61 -8.47 4.78
CA VAL A 61 -1.42 -7.25 4.87
C VAL A 61 -0.51 -6.03 4.92
N GLN A 62 0.50 -6.05 5.79
CA GLN A 62 1.45 -4.95 5.95
C GLN A 62 2.14 -4.59 4.62
N LEU A 63 2.66 -5.58 3.90
CA LEU A 63 3.34 -5.35 2.63
C LEU A 63 2.43 -4.68 1.58
N HIS A 64 1.14 -5.04 1.55
CA HIS A 64 0.18 -4.43 0.65
C HIS A 64 -0.10 -2.97 1.03
N LEU A 65 -0.33 -2.69 2.31
CA LEU A 65 -0.58 -1.33 2.81
C LEU A 65 0.62 -0.40 2.55
N GLU A 66 1.84 -0.87 2.77
CA GLU A 66 3.03 -0.06 2.54
C GLU A 66 3.27 0.21 1.05
N ARG A 67 3.13 -0.79 0.18
CA ARG A 67 3.48 -0.66 -1.25
C ARG A 67 2.39 -0.04 -2.10
N ASN A 68 1.13 -0.32 -1.80
CA ASN A 68 0.00 0.12 -2.62
C ASN A 68 -0.67 1.37 -2.05
N TRP A 69 -0.70 1.52 -0.73
CA TRP A 69 -1.37 2.63 -0.06
C TRP A 69 -0.41 3.65 0.57
N ASN A 70 0.90 3.35 0.57
CA ASN A 70 1.91 4.16 1.25
C ASN A 70 1.56 4.40 2.74
N MET A 71 0.89 3.44 3.36
CA MET A 71 0.52 3.46 4.77
C MET A 71 1.56 2.69 5.58
N TRP A 72 2.09 3.34 6.61
CA TRP A 72 3.00 2.72 7.55
C TRP A 72 2.33 2.61 8.92
N ILE A 73 2.24 1.39 9.47
CA ILE A 73 1.55 1.13 10.74
C ILE A 73 2.60 0.99 11.85
N PRO A 74 2.66 1.91 12.83
CA PRO A 74 3.58 1.79 13.96
C PRO A 74 3.34 0.51 14.76
N GLY A 75 4.41 -0.13 15.24
CA GLY A 75 4.34 -1.34 16.06
C GLY A 75 4.08 -2.64 15.27
N PHE A 76 3.81 -2.55 13.98
CA PHE A 76 3.74 -3.68 13.06
C PHE A 76 4.86 -3.55 12.02
N GLY A 77 5.74 -4.56 11.95
CA GLY A 77 6.88 -4.54 11.05
C GLY A 77 8.19 -4.12 11.70
N THR A 78 8.90 -5.08 12.27
CA THR A 78 10.28 -4.90 12.75
C THR A 78 11.30 -5.79 12.03
N ASP A 79 10.91 -6.53 10.99
CA ASP A 79 11.87 -7.16 10.10
C ASP A 79 12.10 -6.27 8.88
N GLU A 80 13.20 -5.52 8.94
CA GLU A 80 13.91 -4.91 7.81
C GLU A 80 13.13 -4.90 6.50
N LEU A 81 12.31 -3.86 6.27
CA LEU A 81 12.17 -3.36 4.91
C LEU A 81 13.58 -3.00 4.48
N ARG A 82 14.27 -3.96 3.84
CA ARG A 82 15.59 -3.72 3.27
C ARG A 82 15.46 -2.41 2.52
N PRO A 83 16.28 -1.39 2.84
CA PRO A 83 16.26 -0.16 2.06
C PRO A 83 16.34 -0.60 0.61
N TYR A 84 15.40 -0.14 -0.22
CA TYR A 84 15.33 -0.51 -1.63
C TYR A 84 16.75 -0.45 -2.20
N LYS A 85 17.39 -1.61 -2.33
CA LYS A 85 18.72 -1.68 -2.91
C LYS A 85 18.44 -1.55 -4.38
N ARG A 86 18.72 -0.36 -4.93
CA ARG A 86 18.76 -0.17 -6.39
C ARG A 86 19.47 -1.38 -6.97
N ALA A 87 18.76 -2.11 -7.82
CA ALA A 87 19.32 -3.29 -8.45
C ALA A 87 20.68 -2.91 -9.05
N THR A 88 21.69 -3.74 -8.80
CA THR A 88 23.01 -3.49 -9.36
C THR A 88 22.85 -3.37 -10.87
N VAL A 89 23.29 -2.23 -11.41
CA VAL A 89 23.19 -1.96 -12.84
C VAL A 89 23.95 -3.05 -13.58
N THR A 90 23.26 -3.79 -14.44
CA THR A 90 23.87 -4.89 -15.20
C THR A 90 25.01 -4.36 -16.08
N GLU A 91 26.03 -5.16 -16.32
CA GLU A 91 27.14 -4.77 -17.20
C GLU A 91 26.64 -4.38 -18.61
N ALA A 92 25.62 -5.08 -19.10
CA ALA A 92 24.93 -4.72 -20.35
C ALA A 92 24.34 -3.30 -20.31
N HIS A 93 23.70 -2.91 -19.20
CA HIS A 93 23.17 -1.55 -19.04
C HIS A 93 24.30 -0.50 -18.93
N LYS A 94 25.41 -0.82 -18.25
CA LYS A 94 26.59 0.06 -18.18
C LYS A 94 27.19 0.30 -19.57
N GLN A 95 27.36 -0.77 -20.36
CA GLN A 95 27.85 -0.69 -21.74
C GLN A 95 26.93 0.15 -22.62
N ARG A 96 25.61 -0.07 -22.53
CA ARG A 96 24.62 0.75 -23.25
C ARG A 96 24.73 2.23 -22.90
N LEU A 97 24.82 2.57 -21.62
CA LEU A 97 24.99 3.95 -21.17
C LEU A 97 26.30 4.58 -21.66
N ALA A 98 27.39 3.81 -21.70
CA ALA A 98 28.67 4.29 -22.22
C ALA A 98 28.59 4.64 -23.72
N LEU A 99 27.93 3.80 -24.51
CA LEU A 99 27.70 4.06 -25.94
C LEU A 99 26.84 5.31 -26.16
N ILE A 100 25.76 5.47 -25.40
CA ILE A 100 24.89 6.66 -25.46
C ILE A 100 25.70 7.93 -25.14
N ARG A 101 26.47 7.92 -24.04
CA ARG A 101 27.32 9.06 -23.66
C ARG A 101 28.36 9.42 -24.73
N LYS A 102 28.94 8.41 -25.38
CA LYS A 102 29.90 8.60 -26.47
C LYS A 102 29.24 9.22 -27.71
N ALA A 103 28.01 8.80 -28.03
CA ALA A 103 27.25 9.36 -29.14
C ALA A 103 26.85 10.82 -28.88
N ILE A 104 26.39 11.15 -27.66
CA ILE A 104 26.03 12.52 -27.27
C ILE A 104 27.25 13.46 -27.31
N LYS A 105 28.44 13.01 -26.90
CA LYS A 105 29.67 13.81 -26.98
C LYS A 105 30.20 14.02 -28.41
N LYS A 106 29.73 13.25 -29.38
CA LYS A 106 30.18 13.32 -30.78
C LYS A 106 29.40 14.37 -31.59
N TYR A 107 28.26 14.81 -31.07
CA TYR A 107 27.47 15.92 -31.58
C TYR A 107 27.57 17.10 -30.61
#